data_AF-A0A8D9HQ43-F1
#
_entry.id   AF-A0A8D9HQ43-F1
#
_cell.length_a   1.000
_cell.length_b   1.000
_cell.length_c   1.000
_cell.angle_alpha   90.00
_cell.angle_beta   90.00
_cell.angle_gamma   90.00
#
_symmetry.space_group_name_H-M   'P 1'
#
loop_
_entity.id
_entity.type
_entity.pdbx_description
1 polymer ?
#
loop_
_entity_poly.entity_id
_entity_poly.type
_entity_poly.pdbx_seq_one_letter_code
_entity_poly.pdbx_strand_id
1 'polypeptide(L)'
;MINFFFRKFLIFVKANFRVLDPRGSNHFQRQFNYWYNEQHLGGGWIQFLSLPEGPELRKVYLDKEDALKVEIEFKAVSATKYYPII
;
A
#
# COMPACT_ATOMS: atom_id res chain seq x y z
N MET A 1 -5.97 35.15 20.42
CA MET A 1 -6.46 34.28 19.32
C MET A 1 -5.94 32.88 19.59
N ILE A 2 -6.79 31.94 20.00
CA ILE A 2 -6.39 30.57 20.35
C ILE A 2 -6.89 29.66 19.22
N ASN A 3 -5.96 29.01 18.52
CA ASN A 3 -6.27 28.06 17.45
C ASN A 3 -6.87 26.79 18.05
N PHE A 4 -8.14 26.52 17.78
CA PHE A 4 -8.83 25.27 18.12
C PHE A 4 -8.96 24.39 16.88
N PHE A 5 -8.04 23.46 16.64
CA PHE A 5 -8.13 22.39 15.62
C PHE A 5 -6.93 21.42 15.90
N PHE A 6 -7.02 20.09 16.05
CA PHE A 6 -7.75 19.04 15.32
C PHE A 6 -7.97 17.80 16.23
N ARG A 7 -9.03 17.03 15.95
CA ARG A 7 -9.09 15.61 16.35
C ARG A 7 -7.98 14.87 15.60
N LYS A 8 -6.94 14.36 16.28
CA LYS A 8 -5.94 13.52 15.62
C LYS A 8 -6.44 12.07 15.60
N PHE A 9 -6.75 11.56 14.41
CA PHE A 9 -7.04 10.15 14.18
C PHE A 9 -5.79 9.46 13.61
N LEU A 10 -5.38 8.36 14.23
CA LEU A 10 -4.23 7.55 13.83
C LEU A 10 -4.69 6.11 13.66
N ILE A 11 -4.54 5.55 12.47
CA ILE A 11 -4.87 4.15 12.18
C ILE A 11 -3.58 3.41 11.86
N PHE A 12 -3.30 2.32 12.56
CA PHE A 12 -2.26 1.41 12.13
C PHE A 12 -2.81 0.41 11.13
N VAL A 13 -2.17 0.32 9.98
CA VAL A 13 -2.61 -0.52 8.88
C VAL A 13 -1.50 -1.48 8.51
N LYS A 14 -1.90 -2.72 8.23
CA LYS A 14 -1.07 -3.72 7.59
C LYS A 14 -1.68 -4.04 6.25
N ALA A 15 -0.87 -4.09 5.21
CA ALA A 15 -1.32 -4.51 3.91
C ALA A 15 -0.31 -5.45 3.25
N ASN A 16 -0.81 -6.36 2.43
CA ASN A 16 -0.02 -7.23 1.59
C ASN A 16 -0.28 -6.84 0.13
N PHE A 17 0.72 -6.23 -0.50
CA PHE A 17 0.66 -5.85 -1.90
C PHE A 17 1.22 -7.00 -2.73
N ARG A 18 0.50 -7.40 -3.78
CA ARG A 18 0.86 -8.51 -4.65
C ARG A 18 0.79 -8.10 -6.12
N VAL A 19 1.77 -8.51 -6.91
CA VAL A 19 1.70 -8.52 -8.37
C VAL A 19 1.51 -9.96 -8.80
N LEU A 20 0.42 -10.24 -9.49
CA LEU A 20 0.06 -11.59 -9.86
C LEU A 20 0.74 -11.98 -11.17
N ASP A 21 1.59 -13.00 -11.12
CA ASP A 21 1.98 -13.78 -12.29
C ASP A 21 0.73 -14.47 -12.89
N PRO A 22 0.36 -14.18 -14.16
CA PRO A 22 -0.79 -14.78 -14.83
C PRO A 22 -0.73 -16.31 -14.92
N ARG A 23 0.47 -16.90 -14.81
CA ARG A 23 0.69 -18.35 -14.82
C ARG A 23 0.52 -18.97 -13.44
N GLY A 24 0.34 -18.16 -12.39
CA GLY A 24 0.19 -18.60 -11.00
C GLY A 24 1.46 -19.12 -10.34
N SER A 25 2.60 -19.12 -11.05
CA SER A 25 3.83 -19.76 -10.57
C SER A 25 4.59 -18.94 -9.53
N ASN A 26 4.67 -17.62 -9.69
CA ASN A 26 5.40 -16.76 -8.75
C ASN A 26 4.80 -15.36 -8.65
N HIS A 27 3.91 -15.15 -7.69
CA HIS A 27 3.44 -13.81 -7.36
C HIS A 27 4.53 -13.03 -6.61
N PHE A 28 4.81 -11.80 -7.03
CA PHE A 28 5.60 -10.89 -6.21
C PHE A 28 4.75 -10.38 -5.06
N GLN A 29 5.30 -10.35 -3.85
CA GLN A 29 4.59 -9.84 -2.68
C GLN A 29 5.47 -8.94 -1.81
N ARG A 30 4.87 -7.93 -1.21
CA ARG A 30 5.54 -7.05 -0.26
C ARG A 30 4.57 -6.59 0.83
N GLN A 31 4.99 -6.75 2.08
CA GLN A 31 4.24 -6.25 3.22
C GLN A 31 4.45 -4.75 3.41
N PHE A 32 3.36 -4.07 3.75
CA PHE A 32 3.30 -2.66 4.04
C PHE A 32 2.74 -2.46 5.44
N ASN A 33 3.48 -1.74 6.28
CA ASN A 33 3.04 -1.36 7.61
C ASN A 33 3.09 0.16 7.68
N TYR A 34 1.98 0.79 8.06
CA TYR A 34 1.88 2.24 8.01
C TYR A 34 0.96 2.81 9.08
N TRP A 35 1.32 4.00 9.57
CA TRP A 35 0.45 4.79 10.42
C TRP A 35 -0.23 5.85 9.56
N TYR A 36 -1.51 5.62 9.26
CA TYR A 36 -2.34 6.56 8.54
C TYR A 36 -2.81 7.67 9.48
N ASN A 37 -2.74 8.92 9.03
CA ASN A 37 -3.34 10.08 9.68
C ASN A 37 -3.80 11.09 8.63
N GLU A 38 -4.58 12.09 9.05
CA GLU A 38 -5.17 13.11 8.16
C GLU A 38 -4.13 13.93 7.37
N GLN A 39 -2.89 14.02 7.86
CA GLN A 39 -1.80 14.74 7.20
C GLN A 39 -1.03 13.86 6.20
N HIS A 40 -1.15 12.54 6.32
CA HIS A 40 -0.45 11.58 5.48
C HIS A 40 -1.45 10.55 4.94
N LEU A 41 -2.15 10.95 3.87
CA LEU A 41 -3.27 10.21 3.30
C LEU A 41 -2.85 8.95 2.52
N GLY A 42 -1.56 8.69 2.36
CA GLY A 42 -1.06 7.53 1.64
C GLY A 42 0.43 7.28 1.87
N GLY A 43 0.84 6.05 1.54
CA GLY A 43 2.23 5.63 1.58
C GLY A 43 2.45 4.44 0.66
N GLY A 44 3.71 4.20 0.32
CA GLY A 44 4.10 3.15 -0.61
C GLY A 44 5.59 3.24 -0.95
N TRP A 45 5.95 2.72 -2.11
CA TRP A 45 7.34 2.72 -2.58
C TRP A 45 7.42 3.43 -3.92
N ILE A 46 8.41 4.32 -4.07
CA ILE A 46 8.74 4.95 -5.36
C ILE A 46 9.07 3.86 -6.40
N GLN A 47 9.78 2.81 -5.96
CA GLN A 47 10.04 1.61 -6.74
C GLN A 47 9.49 0.39 -5.97
N PHE A 48 8.28 -0.01 -6.34
CA PHE A 48 7.60 -1.15 -5.71
C PHE A 48 8.17 -2.50 -6.14
N LEU A 49 8.35 -2.66 -7.46
CA LEU A 49 8.92 -3.83 -8.09
C LEU A 49 10.14 -3.36 -8.89
N SER A 50 11.32 -3.89 -8.57
CA SER A 50 12.51 -3.67 -9.40
C SER A 50 12.42 -4.57 -10.62
N LEU A 51 12.20 -3.92 -11.76
CA LEU A 51 12.08 -4.57 -13.05
C LEU A 51 13.51 -4.75 -13.56
N PRO A 52 13.98 -5.95 -13.90
CA PRO A 52 15.17 -6.04 -14.72
C PRO A 52 14.90 -5.29 -16.02
N GLU A 53 15.85 -4.48 -16.47
CA GLU A 53 15.72 -3.73 -17.71
C GLU A 53 15.41 -4.71 -18.87
N GLY A 54 14.26 -4.54 -19.55
CA GLY A 54 13.92 -5.29 -20.76
C GLY A 54 12.62 -6.11 -20.73
N PRO A 55 12.43 -7.02 -21.71
CA PRO A 55 11.15 -7.70 -22.01
C PRO A 55 10.67 -8.70 -20.95
N GLU A 56 11.47 -8.97 -19.91
CA GLU A 56 11.19 -9.98 -18.89
C GLU A 56 9.94 -9.66 -18.06
N LEU A 57 9.62 -8.38 -17.87
CA LEU A 57 8.40 -7.98 -17.18
C LEU A 57 7.14 -8.37 -17.95
N ARG A 58 7.13 -8.09 -19.27
CA ARG A 58 6.03 -8.48 -20.15
C ARG A 58 5.86 -9.98 -20.20
N LYS A 59 6.97 -10.73 -20.16
CA LYS A 59 6.94 -12.20 -20.16
C LYS A 59 6.43 -12.82 -18.87
N VAL A 60 6.64 -12.15 -17.72
CA VAL A 60 6.39 -12.78 -16.40
C VAL A 60 5.08 -12.32 -15.76
N TYR A 61 4.72 -11.03 -15.85
CA TYR A 61 3.59 -10.48 -15.08
C TYR A 61 2.47 -9.88 -15.93
N LEU A 62 2.71 -9.61 -17.22
CA LEU A 62 1.63 -9.19 -18.11
C LEU A 62 0.90 -10.42 -18.66
N ASP A 63 -0.41 -10.34 -18.72
CA ASP A 63 -1.22 -11.36 -19.37
C ASP A 63 -1.23 -11.19 -20.90
N LYS A 64 -2.07 -12.00 -21.58
CA LYS A 64 -2.15 -12.01 -23.05
C LYS A 64 -2.67 -10.70 -23.65
N GLU A 65 -3.25 -9.83 -22.83
CA GLU A 65 -3.77 -8.52 -23.23
C GLU A 65 -2.82 -7.39 -22.80
N ASP A 66 -1.57 -7.74 -22.44
CA ASP A 66 -0.58 -6.82 -21.85
C ASP A 66 -1.06 -6.16 -20.54
N ALA A 67 -1.98 -6.79 -19.80
CA ALA A 67 -2.51 -6.25 -18.56
C ALA A 67 -1.73 -6.75 -17.33
N LEU A 68 -1.44 -5.82 -16.40
CA LEU A 68 -0.80 -6.11 -15.12
C LEU A 68 -1.86 -6.26 -14.03
N LYS A 69 -1.88 -7.43 -13.37
CA LYS A 69 -2.80 -7.67 -12.24
C LYS A 69 -2.10 -7.41 -10.91
N VAL A 70 -2.69 -6.51 -10.13
CA VAL A 70 -2.23 -6.19 -8.77
C VAL A 70 -3.34 -6.44 -7.77
N GLU A 71 -2.98 -7.01 -6.62
CA GLU A 71 -3.88 -7.22 -5.49
C GLU A 71 -3.33 -6.54 -4.25
N ILE A 72 -4.23 -5.99 -3.43
CA ILE A 72 -3.88 -5.43 -2.14
C ILE A 72 -4.85 -6.03 -1.12
N GLU A 73 -4.31 -6.79 -0.18
CA GLU A 73 -5.06 -7.20 1.00
C GLU A 73 -4.77 -6.21 2.12
N PHE A 74 -5.79 -5.62 2.72
CA PHE A 74 -5.64 -4.55 3.70
C PHE A 74 -6.32 -4.89 5.03
N LYS A 75 -5.65 -4.61 6.14
CA LYS A 75 -6.15 -4.79 7.50
C LYS A 75 -5.85 -3.57 8.35
N ALA A 76 -6.89 -2.89 8.82
CA ALA A 76 -6.79 -1.95 9.92
C ALA A 76 -6.59 -2.73 11.23
N VAL A 77 -5.46 -2.51 11.89
CA VAL A 77 -5.08 -3.25 13.11
C VAL A 77 -5.49 -2.49 14.37
N SER A 78 -5.33 -1.17 14.38
CA SER A 78 -5.73 -0.34 15.52
C SER A 78 -6.10 1.06 15.06
N ALA A 79 -6.92 1.73 15.87
CA ALA A 79 -7.31 3.11 15.65
C ALA A 79 -7.26 3.87 16.99
N THR A 80 -6.57 5.01 17.00
CA THR A 80 -6.49 5.88 18.16
C THR A 80 -7.15 7.22 17.84
N LYS A 81 -7.99 7.69 18.75
CA LYS A 81 -8.56 9.03 18.71
C LYS A 81 -7.96 9.83 19.86
N TYR A 82 -7.20 10.87 19.53
CA TYR A 82 -6.74 11.81 20.52
C TYR A 82 -7.77 12.92 20.67
N TYR A 83 -8.24 13.10 21.90
CA TYR A 83 -9.05 14.23 22.31
C TYR A 83 -8.11 15.22 23.02
N PRO A 84 -8.16 16.52 22.69
CA PRO A 84 -7.47 17.50 23.50
C PRO A 84 -8.04 17.45 24.93
N ILE A 85 -7.15 17.34 25.91
CA ILE A 85 -7.52 17.60 27.30
C ILE A 85 -7.67 19.13 27.39
N ILE A 86 -8.89 19.58 27.69
CA ILE A 86 -9.24 21.00 27.90
C ILE A 86 -8.90 21.36 29.34
#